data_AF-A0A7U9J7W8-F1
#
_entry.id   AF-A0A7U9J7W8-F1
#
_cell.length_a   1.000
_cell.length_b   1.000
_cell.length_c   1.000
_cell.angle_alpha   90.00
_cell.angle_beta   90.00
_cell.angle_gamma   90.00
#
_symmetry.space_group_name_H-M   'P 1'
#
loop_
_entity.id
_entity.type
_entity.pdbx_description
1 polymer ?
#
loop_
_entity_poly.entity_id
_entity_poly.type
_entity_poly.pdbx_seq_one_letter_code
_entity_poly.pdbx_strand_id
1 'polypeptide(L)' 'MFRFFCEQCGFEIWSIEVIPKLKCHCGIYSQCEEKECGIDE' A
#
# COMPACT_ATOMS: atom_id res chain seq x y z
N MET A 1 -2.83 -2.41 9.41
CA MET A 1 -2.38 -1.17 8.72
C MET A 1 -2.12 -1.55 7.27
N PHE A 2 -2.57 -0.76 6.31
CA PHE A 2 -2.46 -1.10 4.89
C PHE A 2 -1.16 -0.57 4.29
N ARG A 3 -0.44 -1.44 3.58
CA ARG A 3 0.74 -1.09 2.81
C ARG A 3 0.35 -0.95 1.35
N PHE A 4 0.63 0.20 0.76
CA PHE A 4 0.50 0.40 -0.67
C PHE A 4 1.89 0.44 -1.30
N PHE A 5 2.12 -0.36 -2.33
CA PHE A 5 3.41 -0.39 -3.03
C PHE A 5 3.26 -0.44 -4.55
N CYS A 6 4.23 0.12 -5.27
CA CYS A 6 4.31 0.05 -6.72
C CYS A 6 5.58 -0.70 -7.15
N GLU A 7 5.41 -1.87 -7.77
CA GLU A 7 6.52 -2.71 -8.22
C GLU A 7 7.38 -2.07 -9.32
N GLN A 8 6.84 -1.10 -10.05
CA GLN A 8 7.57 -0.47 -11.17
C GLN A 8 8.58 0.58 -10.71
N CYS A 9 8.23 1.40 -9.70
CA CYS A 9 9.06 2.52 -9.26
C CYS A 9 9.51 2.42 -7.80
N GLY A 10 9.10 1.37 -7.07
CA GLY A 10 9.43 1.19 -5.66
C GLY A 10 8.73 2.18 -4.72
N PHE A 11 7.73 2.92 -5.19
CA PHE A 11 6.91 3.78 -4.33
C PHE A 11 6.22 2.94 -3.25
N GLU A 12 6.28 3.38 -1.99
CA GLU A 12 5.63 2.72 -0.86
C GLU A 12 5.01 3.76 0.08
N ILE A 13 3.80 3.49 0.59
CA ILE A 13 3.15 4.27 1.63
C ILE A 13 2.34 3.37 2.57
N TRP A 14 2.27 3.76 3.84
CA TRP A 14 1.48 3.10 4.87
C TRP A 14 0.26 3.96 5.19
N SER A 15 -0.91 3.33 5.30
CA SER A 15 -2.17 4.00 5.61
C SER A 15 -2.98 3.19 6.62
N ILE A 16 -3.71 3.89 7.49
CA ILE A 16 -4.63 3.26 8.44
C ILE A 16 -5.91 2.80 7.72
N GLU A 17 -6.26 3.46 6.62
CA GLU A 17 -7.44 3.17 5.81
C GLU A 17 -7.07 2.71 4.39
N VAL A 18 -7.98 1.98 3.75
CA VAL A 18 -7.81 1.56 2.36
C VAL A 18 -7.98 2.78 1.44
N ILE A 19 -6.99 3.07 0.59
CA ILE A 19 -7.04 4.13 -0.41
C ILE A 19 -7.34 3.51 -1.78
N PRO A 20 -8.60 3.48 -2.24
CA PRO A 20 -8.94 2.91 -3.53
C PRO A 20 -8.31 3.74 -4.66
N LYS A 21 -7.79 3.05 -5.68
CA LYS A 21 -7.22 3.66 -6.90
C LYS A 21 -6.02 4.60 -6.65
N LEU A 22 -5.25 4.37 -5.58
CA LEU A 22 -4.01 5.10 -5.33
C LEU A 22 -3.03 4.92 -6.51
N LYS A 23 -2.60 6.03 -7.11
CA LYS A 23 -1.58 6.05 -8.17
C LYS A 23 -0.25 6.61 -7.65
N CYS A 24 0.85 5.98 -8.02
CA CYS A 24 2.20 6.53 -7.85
C CYS A 24 2.41 7.75 -8.77
N HIS A 25 3.54 8.44 -8.59
CA HIS A 25 4.05 9.44 -9.54
C HIS A 25 4.35 8.84 -10.93
N CYS A 26 4.54 7.53 -11.03
CA CYS A 26 4.72 6.79 -12.28
C CYS A 26 3.42 6.53 -13.06
N GLY A 27 2.26 6.93 -12.53
CA GLY A 27 0.95 6.78 -13.16
C GLY A 27 0.30 5.40 -13.02
N ILE A 28 1.01 4.42 -12.45
CA ILE A 28 0.51 3.07 -12.17
C ILE A 28 -0.23 3.00 -10.82
N TYR A 29 -1.23 2.13 -10.74
CA TYR A 29 -1.94 1.86 -9.50
C TYR A 29 -1.05 1.07 -8.53
N SER A 30 -1.01 1.53 -7.28
CA SER A 30 -0.30 0.83 -6.21
C SER A 30 -1.11 -0.40 -5.78
N GLN A 31 -0.42 -1.51 -5.54
CA GLN A 31 -1.00 -2.71 -4.95
C GLN A 31 -1.16 -2.52 -3.44
N CYS A 32 -2.19 -3.11 -2.86
CA CYS A 32 -2.46 -3.04 -1.42
C CYS A 32 -2.17 -4.40 -0.78
N GLU A 33 -1.28 -4.42 0.20
CA GLU A 33 -1.00 -5.56 1.06
C GLU A 33 -1.49 -5.21 2.47
N GLU A 34 -2.34 -6.06 3.04
CA GLU A 34 -2.63 -5.99 4.46
C GLU A 34 -1.44 -6.61 5.19
N LYS A 35 -0.56 -5.78 5.77
CA LYS A 35 0.25 -6.29 6.86
C LYS A 35 -0.65 -6.33 8.06
N GLU A 36 -0.97 -7.57 8.43
CA GLU A 36 -1.53 -7.95 9.71
C GLU A 36 -0.95 -7.03 10.79
N CYS A 37 -1.85 -6.33 11.47
CA CYS A 37 -1.54 -5.72 12.74
C CYS A 37 -1.01 -6.86 13.60
N GLY A 38 0.30 -6.87 13.88
CA GLY A 38 0.88 -7.85 14.79
C GLY A 38 0.22 -7.71 16.15
N ILE A 39 -0.81 -8.51 16.37
CA ILE A 39 -1.22 -8.98 17.68
C ILE A 39 -1.16 -10.51 17.53
N ASP A 40 -0.02 -11.07 17.92
CA ASP A 40 0.02 -12.41 18.49
C ASP A 40 -1.06 -12.44 19.59
N GLU A 41 -2.16 -13.16 19.35
CA GLU A 41 -2.98 -13.77 20.41
C GLU A 41 -2.79 -15.30 20.37
#